data_AF-A0A4Q3X2D1-F1
#
_entry.id   AF-A0A4Q3X2D1-F1
#
_cell.length_a   1.000
_cell.length_b   1.000
_cell.length_c   1.000
_cell.angle_alpha   90.00
_cell.angle_beta   90.00
_cell.angle_gamma   90.00
#
_symmetry.space_group_name_H-M   'P 1'
#
loop_
_entity.id
_entity.type
_entity.pdbx_description
1 polymer ?
#
loop_
_entity_poly.entity_id
_entity_poly.type
_entity_poly.pdbx_seq_one_letter_code
_entity_poly.pdbx_strand_id
1 'polypeptide(L)' 'MTSQHRSLPRLISKLQNALGDQLCAALDDPGVVEIMLNPDGKLFIERLGHGISPAGDMARPAAE' A
#
# COMPACT_ATOMS: atom_id res chain seq x y z
N MET A 1 -29.76 3.94 -14.84
CA MET A 1 -28.34 3.52 -14.89
C MET A 1 -27.51 4.56 -14.16
N THR A 2 -27.07 4.35 -12.90
CA THR A 2 -25.99 5.13 -12.22
C THR A 2 -25.59 4.63 -10.82
N SER A 3 -26.00 3.45 -10.33
CA SER A 3 -25.54 2.99 -8.99
C SER A 3 -24.06 2.55 -8.92
N GLN A 4 -23.36 2.41 -10.05
CA GLN A 4 -22.01 1.84 -10.08
C GLN A 4 -20.88 2.84 -9.73
N HIS A 5 -21.11 4.17 -9.83
CA HIS A 5 -20.03 5.16 -9.73
C HIS A 5 -19.75 5.68 -8.31
N ARG A 6 -20.61 5.38 -7.32
CA ARG A 6 -20.44 5.85 -5.93
C ARG A 6 -19.63 4.90 -5.04
N SER A 7 -19.54 3.62 -5.42
CA SER A 7 -18.83 2.60 -4.63
C SER A 7 -17.32 2.67 -4.81
N LEU A 8 -16.83 2.97 -6.02
CA LEU A 8 -15.40 2.98 -6.33
C LEU A 8 -14.60 4.02 -5.52
N PRO A 9 -15.00 5.31 -5.46
CA PRO A 9 -14.27 6.29 -4.63
C PRO A 9 -14.21 5.89 -3.16
N ARG A 10 -15.30 5.30 -2.65
CA ARG A 10 -15.39 4.85 -1.26
C ARG A 10 -14.51 3.63 -1.00
N LEU A 11 -14.43 2.70 -1.96
CA LEU A 11 -13.53 1.55 -1.90
C LEU A 11 -12.06 2.01 -1.91
N ILE A 12 -11.70 2.91 -2.82
CA ILE A 12 -10.35 3.48 -2.90
C ILE A 12 -9.98 4.15 -1.57
N SER A 13 -10.88 4.98 -1.01
CA SER A 13 -10.64 5.63 0.28
C SER A 13 -10.42 4.62 1.41
N LYS A 14 -11.19 3.53 1.43
CA LYS A 14 -11.00 2.45 2.42
C LYS A 14 -9.65 1.76 2.26
N LEU A 15 -9.22 1.49 1.04
CA LEU A 15 -7.92 0.86 0.75
C LEU A 15 -6.77 1.81 1.14
N GLN A 16 -6.85 3.08 0.77
CA GLN A 16 -5.85 4.08 1.16
C GLN A 16 -5.72 4.21 2.68
N ASN A 17 -6.85 4.27 3.39
CA ASN A 17 -6.85 4.29 4.85
C ASN A 17 -6.27 3.02 5.47
N ALA A 18 -6.53 1.84 4.88
CA ALA A 18 -6.01 0.57 5.38
C ALA A 18 -4.51 0.39 5.12
N LEU A 19 -4.01 0.90 3.99
CA LEU A 19 -2.60 0.86 3.61
C LEU A 19 -1.78 1.91 4.35
N GLY A 20 -2.37 3.08 4.63
CA GLY A 20 -1.71 4.19 5.29
C GLY A 20 -0.76 4.98 4.38
N ASP A 21 -0.35 6.15 4.86
CA ASP A 21 0.34 7.17 4.08
C ASP A 21 1.66 6.69 3.46
N GLN A 22 2.45 5.92 4.22
CA GLN A 22 3.75 5.40 3.77
C GLN A 22 3.61 4.51 2.53
N LEU A 23 2.64 3.59 2.53
CA LEU A 23 2.41 2.69 1.41
C LEU A 23 1.72 3.38 0.25
N CYS A 24 0.79 4.30 0.51
CA CYS A 24 0.22 5.11 -0.55
C CYS A 24 1.29 5.94 -1.26
N ALA A 25 2.20 6.58 -0.52
CA ALA A 25 3.31 7.32 -1.10
C ALA A 25 4.26 6.41 -1.91
N ALA A 26 4.51 5.18 -1.44
CA ALA A 26 5.30 4.21 -2.19
C ALA A 26 4.60 3.74 -3.48
N LEU A 27 3.27 3.58 -3.46
CA LEU A 27 2.47 3.21 -4.63
C LEU A 27 2.41 4.33 -5.69
N ASP A 28 2.46 5.58 -5.26
CA ASP A 28 2.45 6.76 -6.15
C ASP A 28 3.85 7.07 -6.73
N ASP A 29 4.90 6.43 -6.23
CA ASP A 29 6.28 6.71 -6.64
C ASP A 29 6.68 5.87 -7.87
N PRO A 30 6.92 6.49 -9.04
CA PRO A 30 7.27 5.76 -10.27
C PRO A 30 8.65 5.08 -10.19
N GLY A 31 9.47 5.40 -9.19
CA GLY A 31 10.74 4.74 -8.93
C GLY A 31 10.62 3.47 -8.09
N VAL A 32 9.46 3.20 -7.49
CA VAL A 32 9.20 1.95 -6.75
C VAL A 32 8.88 0.83 -7.74
N VAL A 33 9.56 -0.30 -7.56
CA VAL A 33 9.44 -1.49 -8.41
C VAL A 33 8.53 -2.52 -7.73
N GLU A 34 8.80 -2.81 -6.47
CA GLU A 34 8.08 -3.81 -5.69
C GLU A 34 7.92 -3.35 -4.24
N ILE A 35 6.78 -3.66 -3.64
CA ILE A 35 6.50 -3.51 -2.22
C ILE A 35 6.20 -4.91 -1.67
N MET A 36 6.96 -5.32 -0.67
CA MET A 36 6.83 -6.62 -0.03
C MET A 36 6.40 -6.44 1.42
N LEU A 37 5.32 -7.10 1.81
CA LEU A 37 4.94 -7.29 3.20
C LEU A 37 5.16 -8.75 3.59
N ASN A 38 6.11 -8.98 4.48
CA ASN A 38 6.41 -10.32 4.96
C ASN A 38 5.39 -10.78 6.02
N PRO A 39 5.22 -12.11 6.24
CA PRO A 39 4.29 -12.65 7.24
C PRO A 39 4.58 -12.22 8.70
N ASP A 40 5.81 -11.81 8.99
CA ASP A 40 6.24 -11.27 10.28
C ASP A 40 5.92 -9.77 10.44
N GLY A 41 5.32 -9.14 9.42
CA GLY A 41 4.94 -7.73 9.42
C GLY A 41 5.98 -6.80 8.83
N LYS A 42 7.17 -7.28 8.48
CA LYS A 42 8.23 -6.41 7.94
C LYS A 42 7.92 -5.96 6.51
N LEU A 43 8.08 -4.67 6.26
CA LEU A 43 7.95 -4.06 4.94
C LEU A 43 9.31 -3.86 4.30
N PHE A 44 9.40 -4.22 3.03
CA PHE A 44 10.54 -3.94 2.16
C PHE A 44 10.05 -3.28 0.88
N ILE A 45 10.85 -2.35 0.35
CA ILE A 45 10.59 -1.66 -0.91
C ILE A 45 11.82 -1.80 -1.80
N GLU A 46 11.59 -2.26 -3.03
CA GLU A 46 12.56 -2.20 -4.11
C GLU A 46 12.39 -0.91 -4.91
N ARG A 47 13.50 -0.22 -5.18
CA ARG A 47 13.52 0.99 -6.01
C ARG A 47 14.49 0.84 -7.18
N LEU A 48 14.13 1.43 -8.32
CA LEU A 48 14.96 1.44 -9.53
C LEU A 48 16.37 1.95 -9.21
N GLY A 49 17.38 1.12 -9.46
CA GLY A 49 18.80 1.45 -9.26
C GLY A 49 19.29 1.45 -7.80
N HIS A 50 18.43 1.14 -6.81
CA HIS A 50 18.78 1.19 -5.39
C HIS A 50 18.62 -0.15 -4.66
N GLY A 51 18.02 -1.16 -5.30
CA GLY A 51 17.78 -2.48 -4.72
C GLY A 51 16.69 -2.46 -3.64
N ILE A 52 16.65 -3.52 -2.83
CA ILE A 52 15.64 -3.73 -1.79
C ILE A 52 16.10 -3.10 -0.47
N SER A 53 15.22 -2.35 0.17
CA SER A 53 15.48 -1.68 1.46
C SER A 53 14.32 -1.85 2.44
N PRO A 54 14.58 -1.90 3.76
CA PRO A 54 13.52 -1.95 4.77
C PRO A 54 12.73 -0.63 4.78
N ALA A 55 11.41 -0.74 4.90
CA ALA A 55 10.48 0.39 4.86
C ALA A 55 9.59 0.52 6.12
N GLY A 56 9.88 -0.28 7.14
CA GLY A 56 9.18 -0.28 8.43
C GLY A 56 8.46 -1.61 8.68
N ASP A 57 7.47 -1.56 9.56
CA ASP A 57 6.66 -2.71 9.96
C ASP A 57 5.18 -2.35 9.84
N MET A 58 4.36 -3.32 9.43
CA MET A 58 2.91 -3.22 9.46
C MET A 58 2.36 -4.17 10.53
N ALA A 59 1.62 -3.61 11.48
CA ALA A 59 0.84 -4.42 12.40
C ALA A 59 -0.20 -5.23 11.62
N ARG A 60 -0.46 -6.47 12.03
CA ARG A 60 -1.55 -7.26 11.44
C ARG A 60 -2.85 -6.46 11.55
N PRO A 61 -3.48 -6.06 10.43
CA PRO A 61 -4.72 -5.33 10.52
C PRO A 61 -5.74 -6.24 11.19
N ALA A 62 -6.51 -5.70 12.13
CA ALA A 62 -7.75 -6.33 12.54
C ALA A 62 -8.68 -6.20 11.32
N ALA A 63 -8.79 -7.26 10.52
CA ALA A 63 -9.80 -7.32 9.48
C ALA A 63 -11.17 -7.23 10.18
N GLU A 64 -11.94 -6.16 9.89
CA GLU A 64 -13.33 -6.00 10.33
C GLU A 64 -14.29 -6.61 9.30
#